data_AF-A0A951ZER6-F1
#
_entry.id   AF-A0A951ZER6-F1
#
_cell.length_a   1.000
_cell.length_b   1.000
_cell.length_c   1.000
_cell.angle_alpha   90.00
_cell.angle_beta   90.00
_cell.angle_gamma   90.00
#
_symmetry.space_group_name_H-M   'P 1'
#
loop_
_entity.id
_entity.type
_entity.pdbx_description
1 polymer ?
#
loop_
_entity_poly.entity_id
_entity_poly.type
_entity_poly.pdbx_seq_one_letter_code
_entity_poly.pdbx_strand_id
1 'polypeptide(L)'
;MDEVERRLDHFDWLVHVYRQPTGCTTLVADLATAFLLSLESALQVLNTEAFHGGFDRWILDQPQNDLTLRGLRSMRHLEAHVRNGGLTLPVQRFGSSRFAGGTDPGQTLAWHWTAIEAPDFHLLSRPRIGIDELVSWNALLEGEPITSLMQAGLKQLVQLFQTAEVQNGTLP
;
A
#
# COMPACT_ATOMS: atom_id res chain seq x y z
N MET A 1 -10.95 7.07 9.47
CA MET A 1 -10.23 7.37 8.22
C MET A 1 -9.05 8.29 8.46
N ASP A 2 -9.20 9.28 9.34
CA ASP A 2 -8.22 10.33 9.66
C ASP A 2 -6.80 9.82 9.95
N GLU A 3 -6.67 8.64 10.58
CA GLU A 3 -5.36 8.05 10.86
C GLU A 3 -4.66 7.54 9.58
N VAL A 4 -5.39 7.00 8.60
CA VAL A 4 -4.83 6.53 7.32
C VAL A 4 -4.30 7.73 6.53
N GLU A 5 -5.07 8.81 6.48
CA GLU A 5 -4.72 10.08 5.84
C GLU A 5 -3.47 10.70 6.49
N ARG A 6 -3.47 10.81 7.82
CA ARG A 6 -2.33 11.34 8.59
C ARG A 6 -1.03 10.56 8.35
N ARG A 7 -1.12 9.24 8.17
CA ARG A 7 0.07 8.39 7.90
C ARG A 7 0.62 8.61 6.51
N LEU A 8 -0.25 8.80 5.52
CA LEU A 8 0.15 9.16 4.16
C LEU A 8 0.83 10.54 4.13
N ASP A 9 0.28 11.53 4.83
CA ASP A 9 0.88 12.87 4.93
C ASP A 9 2.28 12.84 5.57
N HIS A 10 2.47 12.01 6.61
CA HIS A 10 3.78 11.82 7.23
C HIS A 10 4.78 11.14 6.30
N PHE A 11 4.31 10.18 5.48
CA PHE A 11 5.14 9.53 4.46
C PHE A 11 5.58 10.54 3.41
N ASP A 12 4.64 11.31 2.87
CA ASP A 12 4.92 12.34 1.87
C ASP A 12 5.90 13.37 2.42
N TRP A 13 5.72 13.85 3.64
CA TRP A 13 6.68 14.74 4.29
C TRP A 13 8.10 14.14 4.38
N LEU A 14 8.21 12.88 4.82
CA LEU A 14 9.50 12.21 5.00
C LEU A 14 10.27 12.08 3.68
N VAL A 15 9.57 11.74 2.60
CA VAL A 15 10.18 11.58 1.27
C VAL A 15 10.67 12.91 0.68
N HIS A 16 10.05 14.04 1.03
CA HIS A 16 10.43 15.36 0.53
C HIS A 16 11.53 16.07 1.33
N VAL A 17 11.69 15.77 2.63
CA VAL A 17 12.56 16.55 3.53
C VAL A 17 14.01 16.07 3.55
N TYR A 18 14.31 14.83 3.14
CA TYR A 18 15.56 14.19 3.55
C TYR A 18 16.72 14.25 2.53
N ARG A 19 17.89 14.70 3.01
CA ARG A 19 19.14 14.91 2.24
C ARG A 19 20.15 13.75 2.33
N GLN A 20 19.89 12.68 3.09
CA GLN A 20 20.78 11.51 3.23
C GLN A 20 20.00 10.18 3.37
N PRO A 21 20.39 9.10 2.65
CA PRO A 21 19.60 7.87 2.59
C PRO A 21 19.75 6.93 3.82
N THR A 22 20.78 7.11 4.65
CA THR A 22 21.08 6.17 5.75
C THR A 22 20.11 6.36 6.92
N GLY A 23 19.24 5.38 7.16
CA GLY A 23 18.18 5.41 8.20
C GLY A 23 16.79 5.81 7.69
N CYS A 24 16.69 6.37 6.48
CA CYS A 24 15.41 6.73 5.87
C CYS A 24 14.63 5.50 5.41
N THR A 25 15.30 4.46 4.90
CA THR A 25 14.65 3.20 4.48
C THR A 25 13.80 2.60 5.59
N THR A 26 14.31 2.57 6.82
CA THR A 26 13.57 2.04 7.98
C THR A 26 12.32 2.87 8.27
N LEU A 27 12.45 4.20 8.29
CA LEU A 27 11.31 5.08 8.55
C LEU A 27 10.24 5.02 7.44
N VAL A 28 10.66 4.93 6.18
CA VAL A 28 9.77 4.76 5.03
C VAL A 28 9.06 3.40 5.13
N ALA A 29 9.79 2.33 5.46
CA ALA A 29 9.20 1.01 5.69
C ALA A 29 8.20 1.03 6.86
N ASP A 30 8.55 1.63 8.00
CA ASP A 30 7.67 1.75 9.16
C ASP A 30 6.38 2.50 8.82
N LEU A 31 6.47 3.58 8.03
CA LEU A 31 5.29 4.34 7.59
C LEU A 31 4.45 3.57 6.57
N ALA A 32 5.06 2.85 5.64
CA ALA A 32 4.36 1.98 4.70
C ALA A 32 3.61 0.86 5.45
N THR A 33 4.26 0.20 6.41
CA THR A 33 3.64 -0.81 7.27
C THR A 33 2.51 -0.22 8.12
N ALA A 34 2.71 0.97 8.70
CA ALA A 34 1.68 1.66 9.47
C ALA A 34 0.45 1.98 8.61
N PHE A 35 0.64 2.44 7.37
CA PHE A 35 -0.46 2.65 6.43
C PHE A 35 -1.21 1.34 6.15
N LEU A 36 -0.50 0.26 5.80
CA LEU A 36 -1.12 -1.04 5.51
C LEU A 36 -1.92 -1.58 6.71
N LEU A 37 -1.40 -1.39 7.93
CA LEU A 37 -2.10 -1.73 9.17
C LEU A 37 -3.38 -0.91 9.34
N SER A 38 -3.32 0.40 9.14
CA SER A 38 -4.49 1.28 9.28
C SER A 38 -5.54 1.01 8.20
N LEU A 39 -5.11 0.72 6.97
CA LEU A 39 -5.98 0.30 5.87
C LEU A 39 -6.75 -0.97 6.23
N GLU A 40 -6.04 -2.04 6.61
CA GLU A 40 -6.69 -3.32 6.97
C GLU A 40 -7.59 -3.18 8.19
N SER A 41 -7.19 -2.37 9.19
CA SER A 41 -8.05 -2.09 10.35
C SER A 41 -9.36 -1.41 9.94
N ALA A 42 -9.32 -0.45 9.01
CA ALA A 42 -10.52 0.21 8.50
C ALA A 42 -11.44 -0.76 7.74
N LEU A 43 -10.87 -1.69 6.96
CA LEU A 43 -11.64 -2.74 6.29
C LEU A 43 -12.27 -3.73 7.28
N GLN A 44 -11.57 -4.06 8.37
CA GLN A 44 -12.13 -4.91 9.44
C GLN A 44 -13.30 -4.26 10.17
N VAL A 45 -13.25 -2.94 10.37
CA VAL A 45 -14.39 -2.17 10.90
C VAL A 45 -15.58 -2.28 9.96
N LEU A 46 -15.41 -2.04 8.65
CA LEU A 46 -16.48 -2.24 7.66
C LEU A 46 -17.02 -3.68 7.72
N ASN A 47 -16.15 -4.68 7.76
CA ASN A 47 -16.57 -6.07 7.82
C ASN A 47 -17.42 -6.38 9.05
N THR A 48 -17.08 -5.80 10.19
CA THR A 48 -17.77 -6.08 11.45
C THR A 48 -19.08 -5.29 11.56
N GLU A 49 -19.02 -3.99 11.28
CA GLU A 49 -20.11 -3.05 11.56
C GLU A 49 -21.11 -2.95 10.39
N ALA A 50 -20.63 -2.97 9.15
CA ALA A 50 -21.46 -2.75 7.97
C ALA A 50 -21.88 -4.05 7.27
N PHE A 51 -21.03 -5.09 7.29
CA PHE A 51 -21.25 -6.32 6.52
C PHE A 51 -21.40 -7.59 7.35
N HIS A 52 -21.28 -7.51 8.69
CA HIS A 52 -21.42 -8.61 9.63
C HIS A 52 -20.68 -9.91 9.23
N GLY A 53 -19.44 -9.77 8.75
CA GLY A 53 -18.60 -10.89 8.29
C GLY A 53 -18.69 -11.20 6.79
N GLY A 54 -19.55 -10.52 6.04
CA GLY A 54 -19.75 -10.71 4.60
C GLY A 54 -18.86 -9.87 3.68
N PHE A 55 -17.98 -9.03 4.23
CA PHE A 55 -17.25 -8.02 3.45
C PHE A 55 -16.35 -8.63 2.37
N ASP A 56 -15.61 -9.69 2.68
CA ASP A 56 -14.67 -10.29 1.72
C ASP A 56 -15.37 -10.85 0.47
N ARG A 57 -16.64 -11.26 0.59
CA ARG A 57 -17.44 -11.64 -0.59
C ARG A 57 -17.94 -10.40 -1.32
N TRP A 58 -18.55 -9.48 -0.59
CA TRP A 58 -19.12 -8.26 -1.16
C TRP A 58 -18.07 -7.43 -1.92
N ILE A 59 -16.85 -7.34 -1.39
CA ILE A 59 -15.77 -6.54 -1.98
C ILE A 59 -15.34 -7.13 -3.32
N LEU A 60 -15.34 -8.46 -3.49
CA LEU A 60 -15.02 -9.12 -4.77
C LEU A 60 -16.07 -8.85 -5.85
N ASP A 61 -17.29 -8.49 -5.45
CA ASP A 61 -18.38 -8.15 -6.37
C ASP A 61 -18.37 -6.66 -6.76
N GLN A 62 -17.52 -5.82 -6.14
CA GLN A 62 -17.45 -4.38 -6.43
C GLN A 62 -16.45 -4.05 -7.54
N PRO A 63 -16.86 -3.37 -8.63
CA PRO A 63 -15.96 -2.95 -9.71
C PRO A 63 -14.84 -2.00 -9.26
N GLN A 64 -15.05 -1.24 -8.17
CA GLN A 64 -14.05 -0.32 -7.63
C GLN A 64 -12.91 -1.05 -6.91
N ASN A 65 -13.09 -2.33 -6.55
CA ASN A 65 -12.12 -3.13 -5.79
C ASN A 65 -11.23 -4.03 -6.66
N ASP A 66 -10.91 -3.62 -7.89
CA ASP A 66 -10.42 -4.63 -8.83
C ASP A 66 -8.97 -5.09 -8.56
N LEU A 67 -7.94 -4.24 -8.50
CA LEU A 67 -6.57 -4.76 -8.29
C LEU A 67 -5.82 -4.10 -7.15
N THR A 68 -5.85 -2.77 -7.05
CA THR A 68 -5.01 -2.03 -6.11
C THR A 68 -5.34 -2.36 -4.65
N LEU A 69 -6.62 -2.38 -4.27
CA LEU A 69 -7.00 -2.63 -2.88
C LEU A 69 -6.71 -4.08 -2.46
N ARG A 70 -7.00 -5.06 -3.33
CA ARG A 70 -6.63 -6.47 -3.11
C ARG A 70 -5.12 -6.67 -3.06
N GLY A 71 -4.38 -5.94 -3.89
CA GLY A 71 -2.92 -5.89 -3.87
C GLY A 71 -2.38 -5.37 -2.53
N LEU A 72 -2.87 -4.23 -2.06
CA LEU A 72 -2.47 -3.65 -0.77
C LEU A 72 -2.79 -4.56 0.42
N ARG A 73 -3.96 -5.21 0.44
CA ARG A 73 -4.26 -6.24 1.45
C ARG A 73 -3.28 -7.41 1.37
N SER A 74 -2.95 -7.87 0.16
CA SER A 74 -1.95 -8.93 -0.05
C SER A 74 -0.57 -8.51 0.48
N MET A 75 -0.16 -7.26 0.29
CA MET A 75 1.07 -6.71 0.88
C MET A 75 1.01 -6.71 2.41
N ARG A 76 -0.12 -6.35 3.01
CA ARG A 76 -0.28 -6.40 4.47
C ARG A 76 -0.15 -7.83 5.00
N HIS A 77 -0.75 -8.81 4.34
CA HIS A 77 -0.65 -10.21 4.71
C HIS A 77 0.77 -10.76 4.54
N LEU A 78 1.46 -10.35 3.47
CA LEU A 78 2.87 -10.67 3.26
C LEU A 78 3.71 -10.18 4.45
N GLU A 79 3.53 -8.91 4.84
CA GLU A 79 4.21 -8.29 5.98
C GLU A 79 3.91 -8.98 7.31
N ALA A 80 2.66 -9.40 7.52
CA ALA A 80 2.24 -10.00 8.77
C ALA A 80 2.72 -11.45 8.96
N HIS A 81 2.87 -12.21 7.87
CA HIS A 81 2.94 -13.68 7.95
C HIS A 81 4.07 -14.33 7.16
N VAL A 82 4.69 -13.62 6.21
CA VAL A 82 5.70 -14.20 5.33
C VAL A 82 7.04 -13.52 5.53
N ARG A 83 7.12 -12.21 5.31
CA ARG A 83 8.34 -11.41 5.47
C ARG A 83 8.00 -9.93 5.59
N ASN A 84 8.87 -9.16 6.24
CA ASN A 84 8.77 -7.70 6.21
C ASN A 84 8.75 -7.17 4.77
N GLY A 85 7.99 -6.11 4.55
CA GLY A 85 7.85 -5.45 3.26
C GLY A 85 9.22 -4.98 2.77
N GLY A 86 9.67 -5.54 1.66
CA GLY A 86 10.91 -5.08 1.03
C GLY A 86 10.65 -3.79 0.31
N LEU A 87 11.46 -2.75 0.55
CA LEU A 87 11.42 -1.51 -0.22
C LEU A 87 12.65 -1.39 -1.10
N THR A 88 12.43 -0.99 -2.35
CA THR A 88 13.49 -0.70 -3.30
C THR A 88 13.42 0.77 -3.73
N LEU A 89 14.58 1.37 -3.94
CA LEU A 89 14.65 2.56 -4.77
C LEU A 89 14.87 2.09 -6.21
N PRO A 90 14.13 2.63 -7.19
CA PRO A 90 14.42 2.35 -8.58
C PRO A 90 15.85 2.80 -8.78
N VAL A 91 16.69 1.89 -9.28
CA VAL A 91 18.06 2.21 -9.65
C VAL A 91 17.95 3.11 -10.87
N GLN A 92 17.64 4.38 -10.66
CA GLN A 92 18.08 5.39 -11.61
C GLN A 92 19.58 5.18 -11.74
N ARG A 93 20.03 5.06 -12.99
CA ARG A 93 21.42 4.94 -13.40
C ARG A 93 22.19 6.15 -12.87
N PHE A 94 22.47 6.19 -11.58
CA PHE A 94 23.48 7.04 -11.01
C PHE A 94 24.77 6.45 -11.54
N GLY A 95 25.22 7.01 -12.67
CA GLY A 95 26.55 6.78 -13.20
C GLY A 95 27.50 6.81 -12.02
N SER A 96 28.19 5.69 -11.85
CA SER A 96 29.23 5.43 -10.86
C SER A 96 29.99 6.71 -10.47
N SER A 97 29.56 7.35 -9.39
CA SER A 97 30.40 8.30 -8.67
C SER A 97 30.13 8.11 -7.19
N ARG A 98 31.00 7.34 -6.56
CA ARG A 98 31.04 7.15 -5.10
C ARG A 98 31.41 8.45 -4.36
N PHE A 99 31.45 9.60 -5.06
CA PHE A 99 31.81 10.92 -4.53
C PHE A 99 31.05 12.09 -5.18
N ALA A 100 29.97 11.86 -5.95
CA ALA A 100 29.14 12.96 -6.44
C ALA A 100 28.21 13.43 -5.33
N GLY A 101 28.58 14.55 -4.71
CA GLY A 101 27.79 15.22 -3.69
C GLY A 101 26.39 15.58 -4.17
N GLY A 102 25.44 15.45 -3.25
CA GLY A 102 24.11 16.04 -3.33
C GLY A 102 23.21 15.41 -4.39
N THR A 103 22.28 14.57 -3.96
CA THR A 103 20.94 14.60 -4.57
C THR A 103 20.48 16.06 -4.54
N ASP A 104 20.09 16.62 -5.69
CA ASP A 104 19.59 17.99 -5.78
C ASP A 104 18.54 18.24 -4.68
N PRO A 105 18.63 19.34 -3.91
CA PRO A 105 17.61 19.66 -2.92
C PRO A 105 16.24 19.77 -3.59
N GLY A 106 15.33 18.84 -3.26
CA GLY A 106 13.98 18.81 -3.83
C GLY A 106 13.66 17.62 -4.76
N GLN A 107 14.59 16.68 -4.99
CA GLN A 107 14.23 15.43 -5.66
C GLN A 107 13.53 14.46 -4.68
N THR A 108 12.24 14.23 -4.92
CA THR A 108 11.42 13.21 -4.26
C THR A 108 11.96 11.82 -4.61
N LEU A 109 12.37 11.04 -3.60
CA LEU A 109 12.79 9.65 -3.80
C LEU A 109 11.56 8.76 -4.03
N ALA A 110 11.43 8.19 -5.23
CA ALA A 110 10.32 7.32 -5.58
C ALA A 110 10.54 5.89 -5.06
N TRP A 111 10.22 5.61 -3.81
CA TRP A 111 10.28 4.26 -3.25
C TRP A 111 9.25 3.34 -3.91
N HIS A 112 9.62 2.07 -4.09
CA HIS A 112 8.77 1.00 -4.62
C HIS A 112 8.71 -0.17 -3.64
N TRP A 113 7.57 -0.85 -3.57
CA TRP A 113 7.51 -2.14 -2.88
C TRP A 113 8.19 -3.21 -3.74
N THR A 114 8.85 -4.14 -3.09
CA THR A 114 9.42 -5.31 -3.76
C THR A 114 8.27 -6.19 -4.26
N ALA A 115 8.41 -6.69 -5.49
CA ALA A 115 7.50 -7.66 -6.07
C ALA A 115 7.26 -8.86 -5.13
N ILE A 116 6.07 -9.44 -5.22
CA ILE A 116 5.72 -10.68 -4.53
C ILE A 116 6.30 -11.83 -5.36
N GLU A 117 7.24 -12.57 -4.78
CA GLU A 117 7.83 -13.73 -5.43
C GLU A 117 6.89 -14.93 -5.36
N ALA A 118 7.01 -15.88 -6.30
CA ALA A 118 6.16 -17.06 -6.32
C ALA A 118 6.19 -17.88 -5.01
N PRO A 119 7.34 -18.10 -4.35
CA PRO A 119 7.38 -18.81 -3.07
C PRO A 119 6.59 -18.09 -1.96
N ASP A 120 6.72 -16.77 -1.88
CA ASP A 120 6.00 -15.93 -0.93
C ASP A 120 4.48 -15.99 -1.17
N PHE A 121 4.08 -15.91 -2.44
CA PHE A 121 2.68 -15.93 -2.84
C PHE A 121 1.95 -17.19 -2.39
N HIS A 122 2.63 -18.36 -2.44
CA HIS A 122 2.05 -19.62 -1.99
C HIS A 122 1.79 -19.68 -0.48
N LEU A 123 2.43 -18.82 0.31
CA LEU A 123 2.26 -18.74 1.75
C LEU A 123 1.17 -17.75 2.18
N LEU A 124 0.65 -16.92 1.26
CA LEU A 124 -0.42 -15.98 1.56
C LEU A 124 -1.77 -16.69 1.76
N SER A 125 -2.29 -16.62 2.99
CA SER A 125 -3.69 -16.92 3.29
C SER A 125 -4.60 -15.79 2.78
N ARG A 126 -5.83 -16.13 2.38
CA ARG A 126 -6.84 -15.14 1.93
C ARG A 126 -7.01 -14.00 2.94
N PRO A 127 -7.44 -12.81 2.49
CA PRO A 127 -7.67 -12.40 1.10
C PRO A 127 -6.37 -12.09 0.33
N ARG A 128 -6.28 -12.63 -0.89
CA ARG A 128 -5.15 -12.46 -1.80
C ARG A 128 -5.62 -12.06 -3.19
N ILE A 129 -4.80 -11.30 -3.91
CA ILE A 129 -4.85 -11.27 -5.37
C ILE A 129 -4.76 -12.69 -5.93
N GLY A 130 -5.43 -12.93 -7.04
CA GLY A 130 -5.35 -14.17 -7.80
C GLY A 130 -3.95 -14.43 -8.37
N ILE A 131 -3.68 -15.67 -8.75
CA ILE A 131 -2.42 -16.05 -9.41
C ILE A 131 -2.29 -15.38 -10.79
N ASP A 132 -3.42 -15.22 -11.46
CA ASP A 132 -3.62 -14.50 -12.72
C ASP A 132 -3.41 -12.99 -12.59
N GLU A 133 -3.66 -12.45 -11.39
CA GLU A 133 -3.49 -11.02 -11.09
C GLU A 133 -2.09 -10.69 -10.59
N LEU A 134 -1.32 -11.68 -10.11
CA LEU A 134 0.02 -11.50 -9.56
C LEU A 134 0.95 -10.78 -10.54
N VAL A 135 0.87 -11.12 -11.83
CA VAL A 135 1.67 -10.48 -12.88
C VAL A 135 1.33 -8.99 -13.00
N SER A 136 0.04 -8.68 -13.08
CA SER A 136 -0.45 -7.29 -13.17
C SER A 136 -0.13 -6.49 -11.92
N TRP A 137 -0.24 -7.10 -10.74
CA TRP A 137 0.11 -6.46 -9.48
C TRP A 137 1.60 -6.18 -9.36
N ASN A 138 2.46 -7.15 -9.68
CA ASN A 138 3.91 -6.93 -9.66
C ASN A 138 4.32 -5.87 -10.69
N ALA A 139 3.66 -5.80 -11.86
CA ALA A 139 3.88 -4.71 -12.81
C ALA A 139 3.53 -3.32 -12.24
N LEU A 140 2.48 -3.22 -11.41
CA LEU A 140 2.15 -1.98 -10.67
C LEU A 140 3.20 -1.67 -9.60
N LEU A 141 3.66 -2.68 -8.83
CA LEU A 141 4.69 -2.49 -7.82
C LEU A 141 6.01 -1.98 -8.40
N GLU A 142 6.34 -2.40 -9.62
CA GLU A 142 7.55 -1.96 -10.34
C GLU A 142 7.38 -0.60 -11.04
N GLY A 143 6.16 -0.29 -11.50
CA GLY A 143 5.88 0.91 -12.30
C GLY A 143 5.44 2.13 -11.50
N GLU A 144 4.88 1.93 -10.30
CA GLU A 144 4.28 3.00 -9.49
C GLU A 144 5.00 3.18 -8.14
N PRO A 145 5.33 4.42 -7.75
CA PRO A 145 5.80 4.70 -6.41
C PRO A 145 4.80 4.24 -5.34
N ILE A 146 5.33 3.87 -4.18
CA ILE A 146 4.53 3.46 -3.00
C ILE A 146 3.46 4.51 -2.67
N THR A 147 3.81 5.81 -2.75
CA THR A 147 2.87 6.91 -2.50
C THR A 147 1.66 6.88 -3.42
N SER A 148 1.87 6.67 -4.73
CA SER A 148 0.79 6.56 -5.72
C SER A 148 -0.15 5.40 -5.39
N LEU A 149 0.41 4.25 -5.02
CA LEU A 149 -0.36 3.06 -4.64
C LEU A 149 -1.14 3.29 -3.33
N MET A 150 -0.52 3.93 -2.33
CA MET A 150 -1.16 4.29 -1.06
C MET A 150 -2.30 5.29 -1.26
N GLN A 151 -2.09 6.34 -2.07
CA GLN A 151 -3.12 7.31 -2.43
C GLN A 151 -4.29 6.66 -3.17
N ALA A 152 -4.00 5.79 -4.13
CA ALA A 152 -5.03 5.01 -4.83
C ALA A 152 -5.81 4.12 -3.86
N GLY A 153 -5.12 3.42 -2.94
CA GLY A 153 -5.74 2.61 -1.89
C GLY A 153 -6.66 3.41 -0.97
N LEU A 154 -6.21 4.58 -0.50
CA LEU A 154 -7.02 5.48 0.33
C LEU A 154 -8.26 5.96 -0.43
N LYS A 155 -8.11 6.39 -1.69
CA LYS A 155 -9.25 6.80 -2.52
C LYS A 155 -10.28 5.69 -2.65
N GLN A 156 -9.84 4.45 -2.84
CA GLN A 156 -10.74 3.30 -2.88
C GLN A 156 -11.41 3.04 -1.54
N LEU A 157 -10.66 3.12 -0.43
CA LEU A 157 -11.21 2.98 0.92
C LEU A 157 -12.35 3.98 1.17
N VAL A 158 -12.14 5.26 0.84
CA VAL A 158 -13.17 6.30 0.97
C VAL A 158 -14.42 5.94 0.16
N GLN A 159 -14.25 5.50 -1.09
CA GLN A 159 -15.37 5.07 -1.93
C GLN A 159 -16.13 3.88 -1.35
N LEU A 160 -15.43 2.92 -0.74
CA LEU A 160 -16.06 1.76 -0.08
C LEU A 160 -16.88 2.16 1.14
N PHE A 161 -16.36 3.07 1.99
CA PHE A 161 -17.11 3.61 3.12
C PHE A 161 -18.38 4.32 2.65
N GLN A 162 -18.27 5.21 1.65
CA GLN A 162 -19.43 5.89 1.06
C GLN A 162 -20.46 4.91 0.50
N THR A 163 -20.01 3.87 -0.19
CA THR A 163 -20.90 2.84 -0.77
C THR A 163 -21.60 2.04 0.33
N ALA A 164 -20.87 1.66 1.38
CA ALA A 164 -21.42 0.91 2.51
C ALA A 164 -22.44 1.75 3.32
N GLU A 165 -22.16 3.04 3.52
CA GLU A 165 -23.08 3.98 4.18
C GLU A 165 -24.40 4.12 3.42
N VAL A 166 -24.34 4.27 2.09
CA VAL A 166 -25.54 4.34 1.24
C VAL A 166 -26.34 3.04 1.28
N GLN A 167 -25.67 1.89 1.27
CA GLN A 167 -26.34 0.58 1.28
C GLN A 167 -26.99 0.26 2.63
N ASN A 168 -26.39 0.68 3.74
CA ASN A 168 -26.88 0.39 5.09
C ASN A 168 -27.85 1.45 5.65
N GLY A 169 -28.15 2.51 4.90
CA GLY A 169 -29.14 3.52 5.31
C GLY A 169 -28.73 4.33 6.55
N THR A 170 -27.46 4.28 6.95
CA THR A 170 -26.94 4.96 8.13
C THR A 170 -26.25 6.26 7.71
N LEU A 171 -27.05 7.32 7.53
CA LEU A 171 -26.91 8.63 8.15
C LEU A 171 -28.24 9.41 7.95
N PRO A 172 -28.66 10.25 8.92
CA PRO A 172 -29.84 11.12 8.81
C PRO A 172 -29.72 12.19 7.72
#